data_AF-A0A7C9EFU5-F1
#
_entry.id   AF-A0A7C9EFU5-F1
#
_cell.length_a   1.000
_cell.length_b   1.000
_cell.length_c   1.000
_cell.angle_alpha   90.00
_cell.angle_beta   90.00
_cell.angle_gamma   90.00
#
_symmetry.space_group_name_H-M   'P 1'
#
loop_
_entity.id
_entity.type
_entity.pdbx_description
1 polymer ?
#
loop_
_entity_poly.entity_id
_entity_poly.type
_entity_poly.pdbx_seq_one_letter_code
_entity_poly.pdbx_strand_id
1 'polypeptide(L)'
;RDRDRDNVLNMLFGSSSNEVEETLSVVPIVGIGGIGKSTLAQYVYNDEKVKIKFDLHIWVWATQNFDNMEILQKILASVTDEKSDHGVLDKLQRQVWRQISGK
;
A
#
# COMPACT_ATOMS: atom_id res chain seq x y z
N ARG A 1 9.99 15.53 10.80
CA ARG A 1 9.87 14.07 10.62
C ARG A 1 8.76 13.48 11.46
N ASP A 2 8.80 13.50 12.80
CA ASP A 2 7.70 12.94 13.61
C ASP A 2 6.36 13.64 13.34
N ARG A 3 6.36 14.97 13.27
CA ARG A 3 5.17 15.75 12.90
C ARG A 3 4.58 15.33 11.55
N ASP A 4 5.43 15.10 10.55
CA ASP A 4 5.00 14.70 9.21
C ASP A 4 4.42 13.28 9.23
N ARG A 5 5.03 12.37 9.99
CA ARG A 5 4.52 11.01 10.21
C ARG A 5 3.15 11.07 10.89
N ASP A 6 3.02 11.83 11.96
CA ASP A 6 1.77 11.94 12.73
C ASP A 6 0.64 12.53 11.89
N ASN A 7 0.94 13.50 11.02
CA ASN A 7 -0.04 14.03 10.06
C ASN A 7 -0.56 12.94 9.11
N VAL A 8 0.34 12.12 8.55
CA VAL A 8 -0.04 11.01 7.67
C VAL A 8 -0.86 9.96 8.43
N LEU A 9 -0.46 9.61 9.66
CA LEU A 9 -1.22 8.68 10.51
C LEU A 9 -2.62 9.21 10.81
N ASN A 10 -2.76 10.50 11.08
CA ASN A 10 -4.07 11.13 11.31
C ASN A 10 -4.93 11.09 10.04
N MET A 11 -4.36 11.26 8.85
CA MET A 11 -5.10 11.09 7.60
C MET A 11 -5.54 9.64 7.37
N LEU A 12 -4.66 8.67 7.64
CA LEU A 12 -4.96 7.23 7.52
C LEU A 12 -6.02 6.76 8.51
N PHE A 13 -6.07 7.35 9.71
CA PHE A 13 -6.98 6.92 10.77
C PHE A 13 -8.23 7.78 10.92
N GLY A 14 -8.20 9.02 10.43
CA GLY A 14 -9.24 10.04 10.64
C GLY A 14 -10.45 9.95 9.72
N SER A 15 -10.45 9.05 8.73
CA SER A 15 -11.58 8.87 7.80
C SER A 15 -12.81 8.17 8.41
N SER A 16 -12.82 7.90 9.73
CA SER A 16 -13.94 7.23 10.42
C SER A 16 -14.99 8.22 10.94
N SER A 17 -15.64 8.95 10.05
CA SER A 17 -16.87 9.68 10.38
C SER A 17 -17.95 9.33 9.37
N ASN A 18 -18.75 8.32 9.74
CA ASN A 18 -20.14 8.13 9.35
C ASN A 18 -20.45 8.38 7.86
N GLU A 19 -20.14 7.42 7.00
CA GLU A 19 -21.00 7.09 5.86
C GLU A 19 -20.55 5.74 5.27
N VAL A 20 -21.54 4.88 5.03
CA VAL A 20 -21.37 3.57 4.43
C VAL A 20 -21.04 3.78 2.96
N GLU A 21 -19.77 3.92 2.63
CA GLU A 21 -19.23 3.57 1.32
C GLU A 21 -17.77 3.13 1.50
N GLU A 22 -17.46 1.96 0.94
CA GLU A 22 -16.12 1.36 0.85
C GLU A 22 -15.20 2.25 -0.01
N THR A 23 -14.87 3.44 0.50
CA THR A 23 -14.11 4.44 -0.24
C THR A 23 -12.61 4.18 -0.07
N LEU A 24 -11.94 3.99 -1.20
CA LEU A 24 -10.49 3.93 -1.29
C LEU A 24 -9.88 5.24 -0.76
N SER A 25 -9.13 5.18 0.34
CA SER A 25 -8.37 6.32 0.86
C SER A 25 -6.97 6.37 0.25
N VAL A 26 -6.57 7.54 -0.26
CA VAL A 26 -5.26 7.76 -0.87
C VAL A 26 -4.58 8.96 -0.22
N VAL A 27 -3.36 8.77 0.30
CA VAL A 27 -2.55 9.83 0.92
C VAL A 27 -1.29 10.10 0.09
N PRO A 28 -1.28 11.12 -0.79
CA PRO A 28 -0.11 11.44 -1.60
C PRO A 28 0.97 12.17 -0.80
N ILE A 29 2.25 11.76 -0.97
CA ILE A 29 3.42 12.45 -0.41
C ILE A 29 4.19 13.13 -1.55
N VAL A 30 4.08 14.47 -1.63
CA VAL A 30 4.66 15.27 -2.71
C VAL A 30 5.76 16.19 -2.19
N GLY A 31 6.80 16.42 -3.01
CA GLY A 31 7.91 17.28 -2.65
C GLY A 31 9.12 17.10 -3.56
N ILE A 32 10.11 17.97 -3.42
CA ILE A 32 11.33 18.02 -4.24
C ILE A 32 12.14 16.70 -4.10
N GLY A 33 12.97 16.39 -5.10
CA GLY A 33 13.91 15.26 -5.05
C GLY A 33 14.84 15.34 -3.84
N GLY A 34 15.19 14.19 -3.25
CA GLY A 34 16.10 14.11 -2.09
C GLY A 34 15.52 14.53 -0.74
N ILE A 35 14.29 15.05 -0.66
CA ILE A 35 13.70 15.53 0.61
C ILE A 35 13.35 14.40 1.61
N GLY A 36 13.40 13.14 1.18
CA GLY A 36 13.10 11.98 2.04
C GLY A 36 11.64 11.49 2.00
N LYS A 37 10.92 11.66 0.88
CA LYS A 37 9.53 11.19 0.71
C LYS A 37 9.37 9.69 0.98
N SER A 38 10.18 8.87 0.32
CA SER A 38 10.17 7.41 0.52
C SER A 38 10.55 7.05 1.95
N THR A 39 11.45 7.82 2.58
CA THR A 39 11.81 7.65 4.00
C THR A 39 10.62 7.92 4.92
N LEU A 40 9.83 8.96 4.64
CA LEU A 40 8.61 9.26 5.41
C LEU A 40 7.56 8.16 5.23
N ALA A 41 7.32 7.71 3.99
CA ALA A 41 6.41 6.61 3.70
C ALA A 41 6.81 5.32 4.44
N GLN A 42 8.11 4.98 4.44
CA GLN A 42 8.62 3.84 5.22
C GLN A 42 8.47 4.04 6.72
N TYR A 43 8.64 5.27 7.23
CA TYR A 43 8.50 5.55 8.66
C TYR A 43 7.05 5.34 9.12
N VAL A 44 6.08 5.73 8.30
CA VAL A 44 4.65 5.49 8.54
C VAL A 44 4.32 4.00 8.39
N TYR A 45 4.77 3.35 7.31
CA TYR A 45 4.50 1.93 7.05
C TYR A 45 4.96 1.02 8.20
N ASN A 46 6.11 1.34 8.81
CA ASN A 46 6.66 0.58 9.92
C ASN A 46 6.13 0.99 11.30
N ASP A 47 5.23 1.98 11.38
CA ASP A 47 4.64 2.41 12.65
C ASP A 47 3.76 1.30 13.23
N GLU A 48 3.92 1.03 14.53
CA GLU A 48 3.18 -0.04 15.21
C GLU A 48 1.67 0.14 15.13
N LYS A 49 1.16 1.39 15.09
CA LYS A 49 -0.27 1.63 14.93
C LYS A 49 -0.79 1.19 13.57
N VAL A 50 0.03 1.30 12.53
CA VAL A 50 -0.31 0.84 11.17
C VAL A 50 -0.36 -0.68 11.16
N LYS A 51 0.67 -1.34 11.70
CA LYS A 51 0.71 -2.80 11.78
C LYS A 51 -0.43 -3.41 12.60
N ILE A 52 -0.89 -2.72 13.65
CA ILE A 52 -2.01 -3.16 14.49
C ILE A 52 -3.36 -2.92 13.81
N LYS A 53 -3.51 -1.84 13.05
CA LYS A 53 -4.81 -1.47 12.46
C LYS A 53 -5.11 -2.21 11.16
N PHE A 54 -4.10 -2.50 10.34
CA PHE A 54 -4.26 -3.11 9.03
C PHE A 54 -3.80 -4.57 9.07
N ASP A 55 -4.74 -5.50 8.92
CA ASP A 55 -4.48 -6.95 8.87
C ASP A 55 -3.52 -7.30 7.72
N LEU A 56 -3.63 -6.57 6.61
CA LEU A 56 -2.77 -6.68 5.46
C LEU A 56 -2.11 -5.34 5.14
N HIS A 57 -0.78 -5.34 5.07
CA HIS A 57 0.03 -4.19 4.70
C HIS A 57 1.10 -4.66 3.71
N ILE A 58 1.19 -4.00 2.56
CA ILE A 58 2.02 -4.42 1.43
C ILE A 58 2.91 -3.25 1.02
N TRP A 59 4.19 -3.53 0.81
CA TRP A 59 5.15 -2.54 0.32
C TRP A 59 5.73 -2.96 -1.01
N VAL A 60 5.47 -2.19 -2.06
CA VAL A 60 5.98 -2.44 -3.42
C VAL A 60 6.67 -1.21 -4.00
N TRP A 61 7.75 -1.45 -4.72
CA TRP A 61 8.49 -0.43 -5.47
C TRP A 61 8.18 -0.55 -6.95
N ALA A 62 7.80 0.56 -7.56
CA ALA A 62 7.68 0.69 -9.01
C ALA A 62 8.89 1.44 -9.57
N THR A 63 9.51 0.91 -10.62
CA THR A 63 10.51 1.63 -11.41
C THR A 63 9.83 2.59 -12.39
N GLN A 64 10.56 3.51 -13.00
CA GLN A 64 9.97 4.46 -13.97
C GLN A 64 9.24 3.80 -15.14
N ASN A 65 9.72 2.63 -15.59
CA ASN A 65 9.15 1.85 -16.68
C ASN A 65 8.45 0.58 -16.17
N PHE A 66 7.73 0.67 -15.04
CA PHE A 66 7.07 -0.49 -14.46
C PHE A 66 6.00 -1.07 -15.41
N ASP A 67 5.84 -2.40 -15.37
CA ASP A 67 4.72 -3.11 -16.00
C ASP A 67 3.64 -3.41 -14.94
N ASN A 68 2.37 -3.28 -15.32
CA ASN A 68 1.24 -3.66 -14.47
C ASN A 68 1.36 -5.11 -13.99
N MET A 69 1.84 -6.02 -14.86
CA MET A 69 2.06 -7.41 -14.46
C MET A 69 3.13 -7.52 -13.38
N GLU A 70 4.24 -6.77 -13.50
CA GLU A 70 5.33 -6.76 -12.52
C GLU A 70 4.83 -6.30 -11.14
N ILE A 71 4.01 -5.25 -11.09
CA ILE A 71 3.44 -4.74 -9.84
C ILE A 71 2.50 -5.76 -9.20
N LEU A 72 1.60 -6.37 -9.98
CA LEU A 72 0.67 -7.38 -9.46
C LEU A 72 1.41 -8.63 -8.96
N GLN A 73 2.49 -9.05 -9.63
CA GLN A 73 3.34 -10.15 -9.16
C GLN A 73 4.04 -9.80 -7.85
N LYS A 74 4.62 -8.60 -7.73
CA LYS A 74 5.24 -8.11 -6.49
C LYS A 74 4.23 -8.06 -5.33
N ILE A 75 3.01 -7.61 -5.60
CA ILE A 75 1.91 -7.62 -4.63
C ILE A 75 1.61 -9.05 -4.20
N LEU A 76 1.37 -9.98 -5.14
CA LEU A 76 1.07 -11.38 -4.81
C LEU A 76 2.16 -12.03 -3.98
N ALA A 77 3.42 -11.90 -4.40
CA ALA A 77 4.56 -12.45 -3.68
C ALA A 77 4.64 -11.92 -2.24
N SER A 78 4.25 -10.66 -2.00
CA SER A 78 4.21 -10.06 -0.67
C SER A 78 3.09 -10.61 0.22
N VAL A 79 2.04 -11.22 -0.33
CA VAL A 79 0.89 -11.73 0.44
C VAL A 79 0.90 -13.25 0.58
N THR A 80 1.33 -13.98 -0.45
CA THR A 80 1.26 -15.44 -0.47
C THR A 80 2.56 -16.13 -0.08
N ASP A 81 3.69 -15.41 -0.01
CA ASP A 81 5.06 -15.96 0.16
C ASP A 81 5.42 -17.05 -0.87
N GLU A 82 4.66 -17.12 -1.96
CA GLU A 82 4.82 -18.04 -3.07
C GLU A 82 5.27 -17.28 -4.32
N LYS A 83 6.07 -17.94 -5.17
CA LYS A 83 6.40 -17.39 -6.48
C LYS A 83 5.13 -17.27 -7.32
N SER A 84 4.81 -16.05 -7.75
CA SER A 84 3.65 -15.80 -8.62
C SER A 84 3.76 -16.59 -9.92
N ASP A 85 2.78 -17.45 -10.19
CA ASP A 85 2.61 -18.10 -11.49
C ASP A 85 2.58 -17.03 -12.60
N HIS A 86 3.34 -17.25 -13.67
CA HIS A 86 3.43 -16.33 -14.80
C HIS A 86 2.15 -16.46 -15.63
N GLY A 87 1.10 -15.79 -15.18
CA GLY A 87 -0.23 -15.80 -15.79
C GLY A 87 -0.54 -14.53 -16.59
N VAL A 88 -1.61 -14.60 -17.40
CA VAL A 88 -2.22 -13.44 -18.05
C VAL A 88 -2.66 -12.42 -17.00
N LEU A 89 -2.57 -11.12 -17.33
CA LEU A 89 -2.90 -9.99 -16.45
C LEU A 89 -4.21 -10.20 -15.67
N ASP A 90 -5.29 -10.61 -16.33
CA ASP A 90 -6.60 -10.84 -15.69
C ASP A 90 -6.55 -11.91 -14.59
N LYS A 91 -5.72 -12.95 -14.76
CA LYS A 91 -5.53 -14.01 -13.76
C LYS A 91 -4.81 -13.44 -12.54
N LEU A 92 -3.75 -12.66 -12.76
CA LEU A 92 -2.99 -12.01 -11.70
C LEU A 92 -3.87 -11.01 -10.93
N GLN A 93 -4.67 -10.20 -11.62
CA GLN A 93 -5.59 -9.26 -11.00
C GLN A 93 -6.64 -9.98 -10.14
N ARG A 94 -7.24 -11.08 -10.63
CA ARG A 94 -8.16 -11.91 -9.83
C ARG A 94 -7.48 -12.60 -8.65
N GLN A 95 -6.21 -12.97 -8.78
CA GLN A 95 -5.44 -13.50 -7.65
C GLN A 95 -5.22 -12.43 -6.59
N VAL A 96 -4.75 -11.23 -6.97
CA VAL A 96 -4.54 -10.11 -6.05
C VAL A 96 -5.85 -9.76 -5.36
N TRP A 97 -6.93 -9.59 -6.12
CA TRP A 97 -8.23 -9.25 -5.54
C TRP A 97 -8.68 -10.24 -4.48
N ARG A 98 -8.58 -11.55 -4.75
CA ARG A 98 -8.93 -12.58 -3.76
C ARG A 98 -8.12 -12.50 -2.46
N GLN A 99 -6.89 -12.01 -2.51
CA GLN A 99 -6.04 -11.89 -1.32
C GLN A 99 -6.32 -10.62 -0.52
N ILE A 100 -6.73 -9.53 -1.17
CA ILE A 100 -6.93 -8.22 -0.53
C ILE A 100 -8.40 -7.91 -0.22
N SER A 101 -9.36 -8.58 -0.86
CA SER A 101 -10.79 -8.34 -0.63
C SER A 101 -11.20 -8.71 0.79
N GLY A 102 -11.85 -7.78 1.50
CA GLY A 102 -12.35 -7.98 2.85
C GLY A 102 -11.26 -8.00 3.94
N LYS A 103 -10.06 -7.50 3.61
CA LYS A 103 -8.97 -7.23 4.54
C LYS A 103 -8.86 -5.76 4.88
#